data_AF-L9WZZ4-F1
#
_entry.id   AF-L9WZZ4-F1
#
_cell.length_a   1.000
_cell.length_b   1.000
_cell.length_c   1.000
_cell.angle_alpha   90.00
_cell.angle_beta   90.00
_cell.angle_gamma   90.00
#
_symmetry.space_group_name_H-M   'P 1'
#
loop_
_entity.id
_entity.type
_entity.pdbx_description
1 polymer ?
#
loop_
_entity_poly.entity_id
_entity_poly.type
_entity_poly.pdbx_seq_one_letter_code
_entity_poly.pdbx_strand_id
1 'polypeptide(L)' 'MPYQFACSEGSCQFAIRSSSSDEVERLVRAHVRMTHNGRIDRADIERGMERVELA' A
#
# COMPACT_ATOMS: atom_id res chain seq x y z
N MET A 1 4.95 -1.92 15.28
CA MET A 1 3.90 -2.69 14.59
C MET A 1 4.06 -2.46 13.10
N PRO A 2 4.32 -3.49 12.30
CA PRO A 2 4.42 -3.35 10.85
C PRO A 2 3.06 -2.99 10.22
N TYR A 3 3.10 -2.08 9.27
CA TYR A 3 2.04 -1.77 8.31
C TYR A 3 2.13 -2.74 7.13
N GLN A 4 0.99 -3.17 6.63
CA GLN A 4 0.90 -3.91 5.37
C GLN A 4 -0.10 -3.26 4.43
N PHE A 5 0.12 -3.40 3.13
CA PHE A 5 -0.82 -2.98 2.10
C PHE A 5 -0.83 -4.02 0.98
N ALA A 6 -2.01 -4.35 0.48
CA ALA A 6 -2.20 -5.21 -0.67
C ALA A 6 -3.00 -4.45 -1.74
N CYS A 7 -2.50 -4.44 -2.98
CA CYS A 7 -3.22 -3.84 -4.09
C CYS A 7 -4.42 -4.71 -4.46
N SER A 8 -5.61 -4.12 -4.50
CA SER A 8 -6.86 -4.80 -4.89
C SER A 8 -7.26 -4.53 -6.34
N GLU A 9 -6.40 -3.89 -7.14
CA GLU A 9 -6.72 -3.47 -8.49
C GLU A 9 -6.49 -4.60 -9.51
N GLY A 10 -7.59 -5.19 -9.97
CA GLY A 10 -7.58 -6.24 -10.99
C GLY A 10 -6.85 -7.50 -10.52
N SER A 11 -5.90 -7.98 -11.34
CA SER A 11 -5.07 -9.15 -11.04
C SER A 11 -3.69 -8.76 -10.47
N CYS A 12 -3.55 -7.56 -9.92
CA CYS A 12 -2.29 -7.09 -9.35
C CYS A 12 -1.96 -7.86 -8.05
N GLN A 13 -0.75 -8.43 -7.99
CA GLN A 13 -0.27 -9.19 -6.83
C GLN A 13 0.69 -8.37 -5.95
N PHE A 14 0.68 -7.04 -6.08
CA PHE A 14 1.55 -6.17 -5.30
C PHE A 14 1.12 -6.18 -3.83
N ALA A 15 2.04 -6.59 -2.95
CA ALA A 15 1.89 -6.51 -1.50
C ALA A 15 3.17 -6.00 -0.86
N ILE A 16 3.04 -5.15 0.16
CA ILE A 16 4.16 -4.58 0.90
C ILE A 16 3.92 -4.68 2.40
N ARG A 17 5.00 -4.91 3.16
CA ARG A 17 5.04 -4.82 4.61
C ARG A 17 6.23 -3.97 5.05
N SER A 18 6.00 -2.95 5.87
CA SER A 18 7.07 -2.10 6.43
C SER A 18 6.72 -1.68 7.86
N SER A 19 7.72 -1.35 8.68
CA SER A 19 7.51 -0.73 9.99
C SER A 19 7.13 0.75 9.92
N SER A 20 7.16 1.36 8.72
CA SER A 20 6.86 2.78 8.49
C SER A 20 5.67 2.95 7.54
N SER A 21 4.64 3.67 8.00
CA SER A 21 3.47 4.02 7.18
C SER A 21 3.84 4.93 6.02
N ASP A 22 4.78 5.87 6.22
CA ASP A 22 5.23 6.79 5.17
C ASP A 22 5.98 6.06 4.04
N GLU A 23 6.65 4.96 4.38
CA GLU A 23 7.31 4.11 3.41
C GLU A 23 6.29 3.30 2.59
N VAL A 24 5.30 2.71 3.27
CA VAL A 24 4.18 2.05 2.59
C VAL A 24 3.50 3.02 1.62
N GLU A 25 3.17 4.23 2.08
CA GLU A 25 2.50 5.23 1.25
C GLU A 25 3.30 5.57 -0.01
N ARG A 26 4.60 5.83 0.14
CA ARG A 26 5.49 6.16 -1.00
C ARG A 26 5.54 5.03 -2.02
N LEU A 27 5.66 3.79 -1.55
CA LEU A 27 5.79 2.62 -2.43
C LEU A 27 4.47 2.28 -3.12
N VAL A 28 3.34 2.42 -2.44
CA VAL A 28 2.00 2.26 -3.03
C VAL A 28 1.75 3.31 -4.11
N ARG A 29 2.07 4.59 -3.87
CA ARG A 29 1.92 5.66 -4.88
C ARG A 29 2.79 5.39 -6.10
N ALA A 30 4.04 4.99 -5.91
CA ALA A 30 4.95 4.65 -7.00
C ALA A 30 4.41 3.47 -7.82
N HIS A 31 3.93 2.43 -7.15
CA HIS A 31 3.32 1.27 -7.78
C HIS A 31 2.11 1.64 -8.63
N VAL A 32 1.12 2.36 -8.08
CA VAL A 32 -0.08 2.77 -8.82
C VAL A 32 0.28 3.62 -10.04
N ARG A 33 1.25 4.54 -9.89
CA ARG A 33 1.69 5.37 -11.00
C ARG A 33 2.38 4.57 -12.11
N MET A 34 3.23 3.61 -11.76
CA MET A 34 4.04 2.87 -12.75
C MET A 34 3.33 1.67 -13.35
N THR A 35 2.49 0.97 -12.57
CA THR A 35 1.84 -0.27 -12.98
C THR A 35 0.42 -0.03 -13.49
N HIS A 36 -0.32 0.88 -12.87
CA HIS A 36 -1.72 1.15 -13.22
C HIS A 36 -1.90 2.45 -14.02
N ASN A 37 -0.83 3.22 -14.23
CA ASN A 37 -0.86 4.57 -14.80
C ASN A 37 -1.91 5.48 -14.09
N GLY A 38 -2.14 5.20 -12.81
CA GLY A 38 -3.21 5.78 -12.03
C GLY A 38 -2.70 6.78 -11.00
N ARG A 39 -3.64 7.27 -10.19
CA ARG A 39 -3.37 8.01 -8.96
C ARG A 39 -4.22 7.39 -7.86
N ILE A 40 -3.69 7.40 -6.65
CA ILE A 40 -4.37 6.91 -5.46
C ILE A 40 -4.28 7.98 -4.39
N ASP A 41 -5.40 8.30 -3.75
CA ASP A 41 -5.44 9.30 -2.70
C ASP A 41 -4.97 8.72 -1.37
N ARG A 42 -4.48 9.60 -0.50
CA ARG A 42 -3.97 9.18 0.81
C ARG A 42 -5.02 8.40 1.61
N ALA A 43 -6.27 8.85 1.57
CA ALA A 43 -7.38 8.21 2.27
C ALA A 43 -7.67 6.78 1.75
N ASP A 44 -7.40 6.50 0.48
CA ASP A 44 -7.54 5.14 -0.06
C ASP A 44 -6.41 4.24 0.42
N ILE A 45 -5.18 4.77 0.44
CA ILE A 45 -4.02 4.05 0.97
C ILE A 45 -4.25 3.73 2.46
N GLU A 46 -4.65 4.72 3.25
CA GLU A 46 -4.92 4.54 4.69
C GLU A 46 -6.03 3.53 4.95
N ARG A 47 -7.07 3.48 4.10
CA ARG A 47 -8.13 2.46 4.18
C ARG A 47 -7.65 1.06 3.81
N GLY A 48 -6.75 0.93 2.85
CA GLY A 48 -6.17 -0.35 2.42
C GLY A 48 -4.97 -0.80 3.25
N MET A 49 -4.45 0.07 4.12
CA MET A 49 -3.28 -0.22 4.94
C MET A 49 -3.71 -0.83 6.28
N GLU A 50 -3.30 -2.06 6.52
CA GLU A 50 -3.58 -2.77 7.75
C GLU A 50 -2.39 -2.66 8.71
N ARG A 51 -2.68 -2.42 9.99
CA ARG A 51 -1.67 -2.41 11.05
C ARG A 51 -1.61 -3.79 11.68
N VAL A 52 -0.49 -4.48 11.50
CA VAL A 52 -0.30 -5.85 12.00
C VAL A 52 0.42 -5.81 13.34
N GLU A 53 -0.22 -6.33 14.38
CA GLU A 53 0.48 -6.68 15.62
C GLU A 53 1.28 -7.96 15.40
N LEU A 54 2.59 -7.91 15.66
CA LEU A 54 3.41 -9.11 15.76
C LEU A 54 3.12 -9.71 17.13
N ALA A 55 2.34 -10.81 17.16
CA ALA A 55 2.10 -11.63 18.34
C ALA A 55 3.38 -12.33 18.83
#